data_AF-A0A2I8VN40-F1
#
_entry.id   AF-A0A2I8VN40-F1
#
_cell.length_a   1.000
_cell.length_b   1.000
_cell.length_c   1.000
_cell.angle_alpha   90.00
_cell.angle_beta   90.00
_cell.angle_gamma   90.00
#
_symmetry.space_group_name_H-M   'P 1'
#
loop_
_entity.id
_entity.type
_entity.pdbx_description
1 polymer ?
#
loop_
_entity_poly.entity_id
_entity_poly.type
_entity_poly.pdbx_seq_one_letter_code
_entity_poly.pdbx_strand_id
1 'polypeptide(L)' 'MTDTRDRNAALAATFERIAAELREGTATVYGYDVRVEPHLRERGGVSYTEGWLSFEVEASTEAE' A
#
# COMPACT_ATOMS: atom_id res chain seq x y z
N MET A 1 5.70 -21.63 14.83
CA MET A 1 5.11 -20.33 15.21
C MET A 1 5.90 -19.27 14.46
N THR A 2 5.32 -18.63 13.45
CA THR A 2 5.96 -17.50 12.78
C THR A 2 5.90 -16.32 13.74
N ASP A 3 7.06 -15.83 14.16
CA ASP A 3 7.16 -14.72 15.10
C ASP A 3 6.58 -13.44 14.44
N THR A 4 5.55 -12.87 15.06
CA THR A 4 4.87 -11.66 14.56
C THR A 4 5.82 -10.48 14.44
N ARG A 5 6.87 -10.42 15.28
CA ARG A 5 7.89 -9.37 15.25
C ARG A 5 8.73 -9.45 13.99
N ASP A 6 9.10 -10.66 13.57
CA ASP A 6 9.87 -10.90 12.35
C ASP A 6 9.06 -10.54 11.11
N ARG A 7 7.76 -10.88 11.10
CA ARG A 7 6.85 -10.49 10.01
C ARG A 7 6.72 -8.98 9.87
N ASN A 8 6.52 -8.27 10.99
CA ASN A 8 6.35 -6.81 10.95
C ASN A 8 7.64 -6.11 10.52
N ALA A 9 8.80 -6.60 10.96
CA ALA A 9 10.09 -6.09 10.52
C ALA A 9 10.30 -6.29 9.01
N ALA A 10 9.95 -7.46 8.47
CA ALA A 10 10.02 -7.73 7.04
C ALA A 10 9.10 -6.79 6.23
N LEU A 11 7.85 -6.59 6.69
CA LEU A 11 6.91 -5.67 6.04
C LEU A 11 7.42 -4.22 6.06
N ALA A 12 7.96 -3.76 7.19
CA ALA A 12 8.53 -2.41 7.30
C ALA A 12 9.67 -2.20 6.29
N ALA A 13 10.61 -3.16 6.20
CA ALA A 13 11.70 -3.10 5.24
C ALA A 13 11.21 -3.09 3.78
N THR A 14 10.17 -3.88 3.46
CA THR A 14 9.55 -3.86 2.13
C THR A 14 8.93 -2.49 1.82
N PHE A 15 8.19 -1.90 2.76
CA PHE A 15 7.57 -0.58 2.56
C PHE A 15 8.59 0.55 2.45
N GLU A 16 9.68 0.51 3.22
CA GLU A 16 10.77 1.48 3.10
C GLU A 16 11.40 1.48 1.70
N ARG A 17 11.60 0.30 1.10
CA ARG A 17 12.10 0.15 -0.27
C ARG A 17 11.13 0.72 -1.29
N ILE A 18 9.86 0.32 -1.23
CA ILE A 18 8.83 0.82 -2.14
C ILE A 18 8.74 2.35 -2.05
N ALA A 19 8.79 2.90 -0.84
CA ALA A 19 8.79 4.35 -0.65
C ALA A 19 10.02 5.04 -1.23
N ALA A 20 11.21 4.41 -1.19
CA ALA A 20 12.41 4.92 -1.84
C ALA A 20 12.24 4.95 -3.37
N GLU A 21 11.79 3.85 -3.97
CA GLU A 21 11.57 3.77 -5.41
C GLU A 21 10.51 4.77 -5.91
N LEU A 22 9.48 5.04 -5.11
CA LEU A 22 8.49 6.09 -5.42
C LEU A 22 9.11 7.49 -5.39
N ARG A 23 9.99 7.79 -4.42
CA ARG A 23 10.70 9.08 -4.36
C ARG A 23 11.68 9.27 -5.51
N GLU A 24 12.29 8.18 -5.96
CA GLU A 24 13.24 8.17 -7.08
C GLU A 24 12.54 8.16 -8.44
N GLY A 25 11.22 7.94 -8.47
CA GLY A 25 10.42 7.86 -9.70
C GLY A 25 10.60 6.56 -10.48
N THR A 26 11.15 5.52 -9.85
CA THR A 26 11.36 4.19 -10.45
C THR A 26 10.16 3.26 -10.23
N ALA A 27 9.34 3.53 -9.20
CA ALA A 27 8.06 2.86 -8.99
C ALA A 27 6.89 3.66 -9.56
N THR A 28 5.83 2.96 -9.98
CA THR A 28 4.58 3.57 -10.50
C THR A 28 3.39 3.19 -9.63
N VAL A 29 2.60 4.19 -9.21
CA VAL A 29 1.35 4.00 -8.47
C VAL A 29 0.18 3.92 -9.44
N TYR A 30 -0.67 2.91 -9.26
CA TYR A 30 -1.94 2.74 -9.95
C TYR A 30 -3.05 2.75 -8.91
N GLY A 31 -4.15 3.42 -9.19
CA GLY A 31 -5.28 3.51 -8.27
C GLY A 31 -6.60 3.69 -9.02
N TYR A 32 -7.69 3.21 -8.41
CA TYR A 32 -9.05 3.51 -8.83
C TYR A 32 -9.99 3.53 -7.62
N ASP A 33 -10.94 4.45 -7.66
CA ASP A 33 -11.98 4.56 -6.64
C ASP A 33 -12.99 3.42 -6.81
N VAL A 34 -13.19 2.68 -5.73
CA VAL A 34 -14.23 1.66 -5.59
C VAL A 34 -15.33 2.23 -4.71
N ARG A 35 -16.39 2.72 -5.35
CA ARG A 35 -17.63 3.11 -4.66
C ARG A 35 -18.44 1.87 -4.34
N VAL A 36 -18.23 1.29 -3.16
CA VAL A 36 -19.09 0.24 -2.61
C VAL A 36 -19.79 0.84 -1.41
N GLU A 37 -21.08 1.15 -1.54
CA GLU A 37 -21.88 1.61 -0.41
C GLU A 37 -21.74 0.63 0.77
N PRO A 38 -21.53 1.11 2.01
CA PRO A 38 -21.61 2.49 2.49
C PRO A 38 -20.27 3.26 2.58
N HIS A 39 -19.14 2.70 2.14
CA HIS A 39 -17.80 3.30 2.34
C HIS A 39 -17.04 3.48 1.03
N LEU A 40 -16.47 4.66 0.80
CA LEU A 40 -15.54 4.86 -0.31
C LEU A 40 -14.25 4.06 -0.03
N ARG A 41 -13.92 3.14 -0.93
CA ARG A 41 -12.67 2.39 -0.87
C ARG A 41 -11.80 2.79 -2.04
N GLU A 42 -10.53 3.07 -1.78
CA GLU A 42 -9.54 3.19 -2.83
C GLU A 42 -8.85 1.84 -2.97
N ARG A 43 -8.76 1.32 -4.20
CA ARG A 43 -7.91 0.17 -4.49
C ARG A 43 -6.80 0.61 -5.40
N GLY A 44 -5.61 0.11 -5.11
CA GLY A 44 -4.46 0.42 -5.93
C GLY A 44 -3.38 -0.64 -5.87
N GLY A 45 -2.35 -0.38 -6.63
CA GLY A 45 -1.12 -1.11 -6.52
C GLY A 45 0.09 -0.26 -6.89
N VAL A 46 1.24 -0.66 -6.36
CA VAL A 46 2.54 -0.09 -6.70
C VAL A 46 3.31 -1.13 -7.47
N SER A 47 3.68 -0.81 -8.72
CA SER A 47 4.68 -1.56 -9.46
C SER A 47 6.04 -1.01 -9.06
N TYR A 48 6.88 -1.88 -8.50
CA TYR A 48 8.25 -1.57 -8.08
C TYR A 48 9.19 -2.67 -8.60
N THR A 49 10.49 -2.48 -8.41
CA THR A 49 11.54 -3.29 -9.05
C THR A 49 11.41 -4.79 -8.74
N GLU A 50 10.96 -5.14 -7.53
CA GLU A 50 10.84 -6.54 -7.10
C GLU A 50 9.40 -7.09 -7.23
N GLY A 51 8.45 -6.34 -7.80
CA GLY A 51 7.12 -6.83 -8.10
C GLY A 51 5.99 -5.83 -7.88
N TRP A 52 4.91 -6.31 -7.26
CA TRP A 52 3.66 -5.57 -7.10
C TRP A 52 3.19 -5.60 -5.65
N LEU A 53 2.91 -4.42 -5.10
CA LEU A 53 2.18 -4.26 -3.85
C LEU A 53 0.74 -3.89 -4.18
N SER A 54 -0.23 -4.69 -3.75
CA SER A 54 -1.65 -4.30 -3.82
C SER A 54 -2.11 -3.73 -2.49
N PHE A 55 -2.94 -2.69 -2.52
CA PHE A 55 -3.50 -2.09 -1.32
C PHE A 55 -4.98 -1.76 -1.48
N GLU A 56 -5.68 -1.72 -0.35
CA GLU A 56 -7.03 -1.18 -0.22
C GLU A 56 -6.98 -0.17 0.94
N VAL A 57 -7.39 1.07 0.69
CA VAL A 57 -7.53 2.11 1.70
C VAL A 57 -9.02 2.36 1.87
N GLU A 58 -9.49 2.15 3.09
CA GLU A 58 -10.83 2.58 3.48
C GLU A 58 -10.75 4.05 3.87
N ALA A 59 -11.48 4.91 3.14
CA ALA A 59 -11.61 6.29 3.54
C ALA A 59 -12.52 6.34 4.77
N SER A 60 -11.91 6.39 5.97
CA SER A 60 -12.62 6.78 7.17
C SER A 60 -13.14 8.19 6.95
N THR A 61 -14.44 8.37 6.83
CA THR A 61 -15.10 9.67 6.91
C THR A 61 -15.03 10.18 8.35
N GLU A 62 -13.82 10.46 8.84
CA GLU A 62 -13.60 11.33 10.00
C GLU A 62 -12.95 12.59 9.45
N ALA A 63 -13.79 13.40 8.81
CA ALA A 63 -13.51 14.81 8.59
C ALA A 63 -14.00 15.56 9.82
N GLU A 64 -13.11 15.85 10.77
CA GLU A 64 -13.19 16.99 11.68
C GLU A 64 -11.84 17.69 11.77
#